data_AF-A0A932SV68-F1
#
_entry.id   AF-A0A932SV68-F1
#
_cell.length_a   1.000
_cell.length_b   1.000
_cell.length_c   1.000
_cell.angle_alpha   90.00
_cell.angle_beta   90.00
_cell.angle_gamma   90.00
#
_symmetry.space_group_name_H-M   'P 1'
#
loop_
_entity.id
_entity.type
_entity.pdbx_description
1 polymer ?
#
loop_
_entity_poly.entity_id
_entity_poly.type
_entity_poly.pdbx_seq_one_letter_code
_entity_poly.pdbx_strand_id
1 'polypeptide(L)'
;PVEFPLYVSSTRLTDVPGAIVPFDREQMTPLPPIRTVIRSGSRGETGRVPIQLHARLTEIGTLDLWCSSLDQNRRWKLQFDVRSTTQSDVAPHEGAGEREGFVDEAVWERCQELIGRTFGPQGMDDPESLIKRLAEAIGSDRRDWPASLLRRLWEALLEVEAGRTRTAMHEARWLNLAGFSLRPGYGLAADDWRVSETRRILLGKPGHSTPACLSERWILWRRICGGLPSGQQRALADSVLPQLRDMAARPGSKRSSGVRAGSHTSAEMWRLLGALELLPVQTRIAAGEMIVPALVSGRLAPLRPALLWTLGRLGARQPSYGPLNMVVPADVVSGWLNELAAVDDSASVFQLALMQLSRRTGDRYRDIPDSTRIAVLKAMQDHHAPAHFIALVREGGLLDTEEQNLIFGEALPRGLRIRQE
;
A
#
# COMPACT_ATOMS: atom_id res chain seq x y z
N PRO A 1 14.89 -11.20 -10.01
CA PRO A 1 14.32 -10.49 -11.18
C PRO A 1 15.47 -9.98 -12.05
N VAL A 2 15.33 -9.98 -13.38
CA VAL A 2 16.34 -9.49 -14.32
C VAL A 2 15.81 -8.23 -14.98
N GLU A 3 16.66 -7.20 -15.07
CA GLU A 3 16.36 -5.91 -15.68
C GLU A 3 17.20 -5.72 -16.95
N PHE A 4 16.57 -5.25 -18.01
CA PHE A 4 17.18 -4.89 -19.28
C PHE A 4 16.98 -3.39 -19.53
N PRO A 5 18.01 -2.56 -19.29
CA PRO A 5 17.99 -1.16 -19.68
C PRO A 5 17.81 -1.05 -21.19
N LEU A 6 16.87 -0.20 -21.61
CA LEU A 6 16.59 0.04 -23.01
C LEU A 6 17.01 1.45 -23.40
N TYR A 7 17.48 1.57 -24.64
CA TYR A 7 17.83 2.85 -25.24
C TYR A 7 17.30 2.88 -26.67
N VAL A 8 16.90 4.06 -27.12
CA VAL A 8 16.48 4.33 -28.49
C VAL A 8 17.35 5.44 -29.08
N SER A 9 17.64 5.35 -30.37
CA SER A 9 18.36 6.39 -31.11
C SER A 9 17.65 6.68 -32.42
N SER A 10 17.43 7.95 -32.72
CA SER A 10 16.91 8.43 -34.01
C SER A 10 18.01 8.86 -34.98
N THR A 11 19.26 8.92 -34.53
CA THR A 11 20.44 9.37 -35.31
C THR A 11 21.31 8.20 -35.77
N ARG A 12 21.26 7.06 -35.08
CA ARG A 12 22.01 5.84 -35.41
C ARG A 12 21.21 4.92 -36.33
N LEU A 13 21.11 5.28 -37.61
CA LEU A 13 20.29 4.58 -38.59
C LEU A 13 20.98 3.40 -39.29
N THR A 14 22.29 3.22 -39.08
CA THR A 14 23.12 2.25 -39.81
C THR A 14 23.61 1.07 -38.96
N ASP A 15 23.15 0.98 -37.70
CA ASP A 15 23.57 -0.11 -36.80
C ASP A 15 22.96 -1.45 -37.25
N VAL A 16 23.78 -2.51 -37.18
CA VAL A 16 23.39 -3.87 -37.58
C VAL A 16 22.88 -4.64 -36.36
N PRO A 17 21.81 -5.45 -36.44
CA PRO A 17 21.34 -6.26 -35.32
C PRO A 17 22.44 -7.16 -34.74
N GLY A 18 22.63 -7.11 -33.42
CA GLY A 18 23.67 -7.87 -32.71
C GLY A 18 25.03 -7.17 -32.63
N ALA A 19 25.21 -6.00 -33.25
CA ALA A 19 26.42 -5.21 -33.08
C ALA A 19 26.55 -4.69 -31.64
N ILE A 20 27.75 -4.83 -31.07
CA ILE A 20 28.09 -4.23 -29.78
C ILE A 20 28.51 -2.78 -30.06
N VAL A 21 27.66 -1.84 -29.64
CA VAL A 21 27.89 -0.41 -29.83
C VAL A 21 28.28 0.26 -28.50
N PRO A 22 29.22 1.23 -28.51
CA PRO A 22 29.51 2.01 -27.32
C PRO A 22 28.31 2.87 -26.93
N PHE A 23 28.05 2.98 -25.64
CA PHE A 23 26.99 3.84 -25.12
C PHE A 23 27.38 5.31 -25.27
N ASP A 24 26.52 6.09 -25.93
CA ASP A 24 26.67 7.53 -26.11
C ASP A 24 25.38 8.24 -25.70
N ARG A 25 25.46 9.09 -24.67
CA ARG A 25 24.31 9.83 -24.13
C ARG A 25 23.74 10.88 -25.07
N GLU A 26 24.53 11.39 -26.02
CA GLU A 26 24.07 12.39 -26.98
C GLU A 26 23.29 11.76 -28.13
N GLN A 27 23.54 10.48 -28.40
CA GLN A 27 22.92 9.74 -29.50
C GLN A 27 21.84 8.75 -29.03
N MET A 28 21.80 8.41 -27.74
CA MET A 28 20.92 7.38 -27.19
C MET A 28 20.04 7.93 -26.06
N THR A 29 18.73 7.83 -26.24
CA THR A 29 17.72 8.22 -25.24
C THR A 29 17.28 6.99 -24.45
N PRO A 30 17.30 7.02 -23.11
CA PRO A 30 16.83 5.89 -22.30
C PRO A 30 15.32 5.69 -22.45
N LEU A 31 14.90 4.42 -22.45
CA LEU A 31 13.51 4.00 -22.34
C LEU A 31 13.28 3.28 -21.01
N PRO A 32 12.01 3.17 -20.54
CA PRO A 32 11.68 2.34 -19.39
C PRO A 32 12.29 0.93 -19.53
N PRO A 33 12.98 0.42 -18.51
CA PRO A 33 13.66 -0.86 -18.61
C PRO A 33 12.65 -2.00 -18.67
N ILE A 34 12.99 -3.09 -19.36
CA ILE A 34 12.18 -4.31 -19.32
C ILE A 34 12.59 -5.15 -18.11
N ARG A 35 11.61 -5.54 -17.30
CA ARG A 35 11.80 -6.39 -16.12
C ARG A 35 11.12 -7.73 -16.33
N THR A 36 11.79 -8.82 -15.96
CA THR A 36 11.19 -10.16 -15.99
C THR A 36 11.68 -11.02 -14.82
N VAL A 37 10.91 -12.04 -14.47
CA VAL A 37 11.29 -13.03 -13.45
C VAL A 37 11.68 -14.32 -14.15
N ILE A 38 12.99 -14.60 -14.18
CA ILE A 38 13.52 -15.88 -14.65
C ILE A 38 13.44 -16.87 -13.49
N ARG A 39 12.62 -17.91 -13.63
CA ARG A 39 12.55 -19.02 -12.66
C ARG A 39 13.58 -20.08 -13.05
N SER A 40 14.60 -20.32 -12.22
CA SER A 40 15.45 -21.51 -12.36
C SER A 40 14.67 -22.74 -11.85
N GLY A 41 14.87 -23.89 -12.51
CA GLY A 41 14.03 -25.08 -12.31
C GLY A 41 14.38 -25.91 -11.07
N SER A 42 15.42 -25.55 -10.32
CA SER A 42 15.90 -26.25 -9.13
C SER A 42 16.17 -25.25 -8.01
N ARG A 43 15.77 -25.61 -6.78
CA ARG A 43 16.05 -24.84 -5.56
C ARG A 43 17.57 -24.68 -5.40
N GLY A 44 18.06 -23.44 -5.42
CA GLY A 44 19.41 -23.10 -4.98
C GLY A 44 20.43 -22.68 -6.05
N GLU A 45 20.09 -22.65 -7.34
CA GLU A 45 21.02 -22.13 -8.35
C GLU A 45 20.85 -20.61 -8.57
N THR A 46 21.67 -19.81 -7.89
CA THR A 46 22.05 -18.45 -8.30
C THR A 46 23.08 -18.53 -9.44
N GLY A 47 22.66 -19.03 -10.59
CA GLY A 47 23.51 -19.18 -11.77
C GLY A 47 23.32 -18.08 -12.81
N ARG A 48 24.39 -17.72 -13.54
CA ARG A 48 24.28 -16.96 -14.79
C ARG A 48 23.71 -17.87 -15.86
N VAL A 49 22.52 -17.56 -16.38
CA VAL A 49 21.93 -18.32 -17.49
C VAL A 49 22.35 -17.66 -18.81
N PRO A 50 23.08 -18.35 -19.68
CA PRO A 50 23.35 -17.82 -21.01
C PRO A 50 22.05 -17.79 -21.81
N ILE A 51 21.73 -16.62 -22.36
CA ILE A 51 20.51 -16.38 -23.10
C ILE A 51 20.80 -15.84 -24.49
N GLN A 52 19.88 -16.10 -25.41
CA GLN A 52 19.77 -15.39 -26.67
C GLN A 52 18.56 -14.46 -26.62
N LEU A 53 18.78 -13.19 -26.90
CA LEU A 53 17.71 -12.20 -27.07
C LEU A 53 17.20 -12.25 -28.51
N HIS A 54 15.89 -12.14 -28.63
CA HIS A 54 15.21 -12.11 -29.90
C HIS A 54 14.28 -10.90 -29.95
N ALA A 55 14.24 -10.27 -31.12
CA ALA A 55 13.38 -9.14 -31.40
C ALA A 55 12.65 -9.39 -32.71
N ARG A 56 11.34 -9.11 -32.74
CA ARG A 56 10.54 -9.17 -33.96
C ARG A 56 9.65 -7.94 -34.04
N LEU A 57 9.59 -7.31 -35.20
CA LEU A 57 8.57 -6.32 -35.50
C LEU A 57 7.27 -7.04 -35.89
N THR A 58 6.16 -6.70 -35.23
CA THR A 58 4.84 -7.24 -35.54
C THR A 58 4.23 -6.53 -36.76
N GLU A 59 3.17 -7.12 -37.31
CA GLU A 59 2.44 -6.55 -38.47
C GLU A 59 1.78 -5.19 -38.16
N ILE A 60 1.56 -4.88 -36.88
CA ILE A 60 1.02 -3.60 -36.41
C ILE A 60 2.13 -2.60 -36.02
N GLY A 61 3.40 -2.91 -36.33
CA GLY A 61 4.54 -2.00 -36.11
C GLY A 61 5.04 -1.95 -34.65
N THR A 62 4.67 -2.91 -33.80
CA THR A 62 5.19 -3.00 -32.42
C THR A 62 6.37 -3.96 -32.32
N LEU A 63 7.33 -3.67 -31.43
CA LEU A 63 8.47 -4.54 -31.18
C LEU A 63 8.10 -5.61 -30.14
N ASP A 64 8.22 -6.88 -30.49
CA ASP A 64 8.04 -8.03 -29.60
C ASP A 64 9.42 -8.59 -29.22
N LEU A 65 9.71 -8.67 -27.92
CA LEU A 65 10.99 -9.12 -27.38
C LEU A 65 10.82 -10.42 -26.58
N TRP A 66 11.79 -11.34 -26.68
CA TRP A 66 11.89 -12.50 -25.79
C TRP A 66 13.34 -12.92 -25.59
N CYS A 67 13.63 -13.60 -24.49
CA CYS A 67 14.88 -14.32 -24.32
C CYS A 67 14.63 -15.84 -24.32
N SER A 68 15.56 -16.59 -24.90
CA SER A 68 15.59 -18.06 -24.81
C SER A 68 16.89 -18.49 -24.15
N SER A 69 16.85 -19.51 -23.31
CA SER A 69 18.08 -20.11 -22.78
C SER A 69 18.79 -20.90 -23.88
N LEU A 70 20.12 -20.86 -23.88
CA LEU A 70 20.94 -21.64 -24.80
C LEU A 70 21.01 -23.11 -24.40
N ASP A 71 20.96 -23.40 -23.10
CA ASP A 71 21.16 -24.75 -22.55
C ASP A 71 19.85 -25.47 -22.24
N GLN A 72 18.81 -24.71 -21.92
CA GLN A 72 17.50 -25.22 -21.52
C GLN A 72 16.50 -24.71 -22.54
N ASN A 73 15.67 -25.58 -23.12
CA ASN A 73 14.66 -25.22 -24.13
C ASN A 73 13.49 -24.41 -23.51
N ARG A 74 13.82 -23.25 -22.92
CA ARG A 74 12.95 -22.35 -22.18
C ARG A 74 12.98 -20.99 -22.85
N ARG A 75 11.80 -20.36 -22.93
CA ARG A 75 11.60 -19.05 -23.54
C ARG A 75 10.80 -18.16 -22.61
N TRP A 76 11.25 -16.93 -22.41
CA TRP A 76 10.61 -15.92 -21.59
C TRP A 76 10.26 -14.71 -22.45
N LYS A 77 8.98 -14.34 -22.50
CA LYS A 77 8.55 -13.13 -23.18
C LYS A 77 8.99 -11.91 -22.37
N LEU A 78 9.63 -10.95 -23.03
CA LEU A 78 10.04 -9.68 -22.47
C LEU A 78 8.93 -8.69 -22.78
N GLN A 79 8.19 -8.27 -21.76
CA GLN A 79 7.09 -7.32 -21.91
C GLN A 79 7.59 -5.93 -21.54
N PHE A 80 7.40 -4.98 -22.46
CA PHE A 80 7.46 -3.57 -22.12
C PHE A 80 6.45 -3.30 -21.02
N ASP A 81 6.85 -2.55 -19.99
CA ASP A 81 5.92 -2.05 -19.00
C ASP A 81 5.09 -0.90 -19.60
N VAL A 82 4.19 -1.26 -20.51
CA VAL A 82 3.21 -0.36 -21.11
C VAL A 82 2.06 -0.07 -20.14
N ARG A 83 2.12 -0.57 -18.90
CA ARG A 83 1.07 -0.37 -17.88
C ARG A 83 1.44 0.62 -16.80
N SER A 84 2.67 1.13 -16.80
CA SER A 84 2.92 2.52 -16.37
C SER A 84 2.15 3.55 -17.21
N THR A 85 1.67 3.18 -18.41
CA THR A 85 1.05 4.10 -19.39
C THR A 85 -0.45 3.91 -19.61
N THR A 86 -1.12 2.96 -18.96
CA THR A 86 -2.60 2.81 -19.04
C THR A 86 -3.38 3.50 -17.92
N GLN A 87 -2.71 4.32 -17.10
CA GLN A 87 -3.30 5.50 -16.51
C GLN A 87 -2.53 6.68 -17.08
N SER A 88 -3.16 7.40 -18.01
CA SER A 88 -2.63 8.62 -18.60
C SER A 88 -2.24 9.61 -17.48
N ASP A 89 -1.01 10.11 -17.59
CA ASP A 89 -0.28 11.06 -16.71
C ASP A 89 0.66 10.48 -15.63
N VAL A 90 1.13 9.23 -15.76
CA VAL A 90 2.33 8.80 -15.02
C VAL A 90 3.57 8.96 -15.90
N ALA A 91 4.26 10.08 -15.75
CA ALA A 91 5.63 10.20 -16.27
C ALA A 91 6.51 9.08 -15.67
N PRO A 92 7.41 8.45 -16.45
CA PRO A 92 8.27 7.39 -15.96
C PRO A 92 9.08 7.90 -14.76
N HIS A 93 8.80 7.37 -13.57
CA HIS A 93 9.49 7.74 -12.35
C HIS A 93 10.99 7.42 -12.47
N GLU A 94 11.83 8.45 -12.33
CA GLU A 94 13.25 8.28 -12.09
C GLU A 94 13.44 7.43 -10.82
N GLY A 95 14.03 6.24 -10.98
CA GLY A 95 14.28 5.25 -9.93
C GLY A 95 15.33 5.67 -8.89
N ALA A 96 15.11 6.80 -8.21
CA ALA A 96 15.93 7.21 -7.06
C ALA A 96 15.78 6.25 -5.87
N GLY A 97 14.62 5.60 -5.72
CA GLY A 97 14.35 4.64 -4.64
C GLY A 97 15.09 3.30 -4.74
N GLU A 98 15.62 2.94 -5.91
CA GLU A 98 16.28 1.64 -6.14
C GLU A 98 17.80 1.71 -5.99
N ARG A 99 18.40 2.91 -5.91
CA ARG A 99 19.85 3.09 -5.65
C ARG A 99 20.19 3.15 -4.15
N GLU A 100 19.23 3.48 -3.29
CA GLU A 100 19.40 3.43 -1.83
C GLU A 100 18.88 2.10 -1.27
N GLY A 101 19.76 1.21 -0.84
CA GLY A 101 19.35 0.06 0.00
C GLY A 101 19.82 -1.32 -0.43
N PHE A 102 20.98 -1.45 -1.08
CA PHE A 102 21.64 -2.74 -1.17
C PHE A 102 22.04 -3.21 0.23
N VAL A 103 21.44 -4.30 0.67
CA VAL A 103 21.85 -5.03 1.87
C VAL A 103 22.89 -6.05 1.44
N ASP A 104 23.99 -6.13 2.20
CA ASP A 104 25.05 -7.12 2.01
C ASP A 104 24.46 -8.54 1.95
N GLU A 105 24.94 -9.37 1.03
CA GLU A 105 24.36 -10.71 0.83
C GLU A 105 24.53 -11.61 2.06
N ALA A 106 25.61 -11.45 2.85
CA ALA A 106 25.77 -12.16 4.11
C ALA A 106 24.79 -11.68 5.18
N VAL A 107 24.38 -10.40 5.16
CA VAL A 107 23.29 -9.90 6.02
C VAL A 107 21.96 -10.53 5.57
N TRP A 108 21.73 -10.60 4.26
CA TRP A 108 20.53 -11.21 3.71
C TRP A 108 20.41 -12.71 4.06
N GLU A 109 21.49 -13.48 3.92
CA GLU A 109 21.54 -14.90 4.28
C GLU A 109 21.13 -15.11 5.75
N ARG A 110 21.59 -14.25 6.66
CA ARG A 110 21.16 -14.28 8.07
C ARG A 110 19.67 -14.00 8.21
N CYS A 111 19.12 -13.01 7.49
CA CYS A 111 17.68 -12.74 7.51
C CYS A 111 16.86 -13.94 7.01
N GLN A 112 17.31 -14.59 5.93
CA GLN A 112 16.67 -15.78 5.37
C GLN A 112 16.73 -16.95 6.35
N GLU A 113 17.86 -17.16 7.02
CA GLU A 113 18.01 -18.18 8.06
C GLU A 113 17.05 -17.94 9.23
N LEU A 114 16.96 -16.70 9.74
CA LEU A 114 16.05 -16.35 10.82
C LEU A 114 14.58 -16.63 10.45
N ILE A 115 14.17 -16.29 9.22
CA ILE A 115 12.83 -16.60 8.71
C ILE A 115 12.63 -18.12 8.60
N GLY A 116 13.61 -18.85 8.07
CA GLY A 116 13.57 -20.30 7.94
C GLY A 116 13.51 -21.02 9.28
N ARG A 117 14.24 -20.55 10.30
CA ARG A 117 14.23 -21.11 11.66
C ARG A 117 12.95 -20.80 12.44
N THR A 118 12.17 -19.81 12.01
CA THR A 118 10.85 -19.52 12.60
C THR A 118 9.72 -20.20 11.82
N PHE A 119 9.68 -20.11 10.49
CA PHE A 119 8.55 -20.57 9.67
C PHE A 119 8.87 -21.74 8.72
N GLY A 120 10.11 -22.20 8.64
CA GLY A 120 10.49 -23.39 7.86
C GLY A 120 10.09 -24.70 8.56
N PRO A 121 9.99 -25.84 7.85
CA PRO A 121 9.42 -27.10 8.40
C PRO A 121 10.05 -27.60 9.71
N GLN A 122 11.33 -27.32 9.94
CA GLN A 122 12.07 -27.66 11.16
C GLN A 122 12.32 -26.44 12.07
N GLY A 123 11.58 -25.35 11.84
CA GLY A 123 11.73 -24.11 12.59
C GLY A 123 11.22 -24.25 14.02
N MET A 124 12.10 -23.93 14.97
CA MET A 124 11.85 -24.00 16.41
C MET A 124 11.95 -22.63 17.10
N ASP A 125 12.44 -21.61 16.38
CA ASP A 125 12.65 -20.29 16.96
C ASP A 125 11.31 -19.59 17.21
N ASP A 126 11.23 -18.87 18.32
CA ASP A 126 10.05 -18.10 18.69
C ASP A 126 9.73 -17.00 17.64
N PRO A 127 8.47 -16.95 17.13
CA PRO A 127 8.03 -15.93 16.17
C PRO A 127 7.90 -14.52 16.77
N GLU A 128 7.76 -14.37 18.08
CA GLU A 128 7.57 -13.04 18.70
C GLU A 128 8.84 -12.18 18.64
N SER A 129 9.99 -12.81 18.87
CA SER A 129 11.30 -12.15 18.78
C SER A 129 11.80 -11.87 17.35
N LEU A 130 11.13 -12.40 16.31
CA LEU A 130 11.66 -12.41 14.94
C LEU A 130 12.00 -11.01 14.40
N ILE A 131 11.10 -10.03 14.57
CA ILE A 131 11.34 -8.66 14.06
C ILE A 131 12.56 -8.02 14.73
N LYS A 132 12.73 -8.25 16.03
CA LYS A 132 13.87 -7.76 16.79
C LYS A 132 15.17 -8.38 16.27
N ARG A 133 15.19 -9.71 16.10
CA ARG A 133 16.35 -10.44 15.56
C ARG A 133 16.69 -10.00 14.13
N LEU A 134 15.68 -9.74 13.30
CA LEU A 134 15.89 -9.18 11.95
C LEU A 134 16.52 -7.78 12.02
N ALA A 135 16.02 -6.90 12.89
CA ALA A 135 16.59 -5.55 13.05
C ALA A 135 18.05 -5.58 13.52
N GLU A 136 18.36 -6.48 14.47
CA GLU A 136 19.73 -6.72 14.93
C GLU A 136 20.63 -7.25 13.80
N ALA A 137 20.15 -8.20 12.99
CA ALA A 137 20.91 -8.75 11.88
C ALA A 137 21.18 -7.73 10.76
N ILE A 138 20.20 -6.85 10.49
CA ILE A 138 20.27 -5.79 9.47
C ILE A 138 21.08 -4.58 9.97
N GLY A 139 21.13 -4.36 11.29
CA GLY A 139 21.85 -3.23 11.90
C GLY A 139 21.10 -1.89 11.81
N SER A 140 19.78 -1.90 11.60
CA SER A 140 18.95 -0.69 11.55
C SER A 140 17.53 -0.93 12.07
N ASP A 141 16.85 0.14 12.50
CA ASP A 141 15.44 0.11 12.89
C ASP A 141 14.57 -0.30 11.69
N ARG A 142 13.52 -1.07 11.96
CA ARG A 142 12.59 -1.54 10.92
C ARG A 142 11.96 -0.42 10.09
N ARG A 143 11.85 0.79 10.64
CA ARG A 143 11.33 1.97 9.94
C ARG A 143 12.27 2.43 8.82
N ASP A 144 13.56 2.13 8.95
CA ASP A 144 14.60 2.54 8.00
C ASP A 144 14.89 1.48 6.95
N TRP A 145 14.24 0.31 7.02
CA TRP A 145 14.45 -0.76 6.05
C TRP A 145 14.03 -0.33 4.63
N PRO A 146 14.93 -0.47 3.64
CA PRO A 146 14.65 -0.05 2.28
C PRO A 146 13.62 -0.96 1.61
N ALA A 147 12.88 -0.40 0.65
CA ALA A 147 11.83 -1.13 -0.04
C ALA A 147 12.33 -2.41 -0.74
N SER A 148 13.55 -2.39 -1.30
CA SER A 148 14.21 -3.56 -1.90
C SER A 148 14.37 -4.73 -0.92
N LEU A 149 14.89 -4.45 0.29
CA LEU A 149 15.01 -5.45 1.36
C LEU A 149 13.64 -5.98 1.78
N LEU A 150 12.66 -5.09 1.96
CA LEU A 150 11.30 -5.48 2.33
C LEU A 150 10.70 -6.44 1.29
N ARG A 151 10.88 -6.20 -0.02
CA ARG A 151 10.40 -7.14 -1.04
C ARG A 151 11.12 -8.49 -0.99
N ARG A 152 12.43 -8.53 -0.70
CA ARG A 152 13.14 -9.79 -0.45
C ARG A 152 12.59 -10.53 0.78
N LEU A 153 12.36 -9.82 1.89
CA LEU A 153 11.76 -10.41 3.10
C LEU A 153 10.38 -11.01 2.82
N TRP A 154 9.56 -10.33 2.01
CA TRP A 154 8.28 -10.88 1.56
C TRP A 154 8.46 -12.17 0.75
N GLU A 155 9.43 -12.22 -0.18
CA GLU A 155 9.71 -13.41 -0.98
C GLU A 155 10.10 -14.60 -0.08
N ALA A 156 11.02 -14.37 0.87
CA ALA A 156 11.45 -15.40 1.82
C ALA A 156 10.29 -15.89 2.70
N LEU A 157 9.39 -15.01 3.15
CA LEU A 157 8.20 -15.40 3.93
C LEU A 157 7.23 -16.27 3.13
N LEU A 158 7.12 -16.01 1.83
CA LEU A 158 6.24 -16.74 0.93
C LEU A 158 6.71 -18.20 0.74
N GLU A 159 8.03 -18.42 0.67
CA GLU A 159 8.62 -19.75 0.52
C GLU A 159 8.30 -20.67 1.70
N VAL A 160 8.07 -20.09 2.88
CA VAL A 160 7.79 -20.79 4.14
C VAL A 160 6.36 -20.55 4.65
N GLU A 161 5.45 -20.14 3.76
CA GLU A 161 4.07 -19.76 4.13
C GLU A 161 3.32 -20.87 4.88
N ALA A 162 3.60 -22.14 4.56
CA ALA A 162 2.97 -23.29 5.23
C ALA A 162 3.24 -23.32 6.75
N GLY A 163 4.36 -22.76 7.22
CA GLY A 163 4.69 -22.67 8.65
C GLY A 163 3.86 -21.65 9.43
N ARG A 164 3.16 -20.75 8.72
CA ARG A 164 2.30 -19.71 9.29
C ARG A 164 1.22 -20.27 10.21
N THR A 165 0.61 -21.40 9.84
CA THR A 165 -0.57 -21.92 10.53
C THR A 165 -0.25 -22.85 11.70
N ARG A 166 1.03 -23.02 12.08
CA ARG A 166 1.41 -23.90 13.21
C ARG A 166 0.78 -23.49 14.54
N THR A 167 0.86 -22.21 14.87
CA THR A 167 0.21 -21.64 16.06
C THR A 167 -0.37 -20.27 15.73
N ALA A 168 -1.30 -19.80 16.56
CA ALA A 168 -1.85 -18.46 16.42
C ALA A 168 -0.78 -17.35 16.46
N MET A 169 0.32 -17.55 17.21
CA MET A 169 1.42 -16.59 17.24
C MET A 169 2.20 -16.59 15.93
N HIS A 170 2.45 -17.76 15.33
CA HIS A 170 3.08 -17.83 14.01
C HIS A 170 2.22 -17.11 12.96
N GLU A 171 0.90 -17.32 12.97
CA GLU A 171 0.02 -16.70 11.99
C GLU A 171 -0.01 -15.17 12.15
N ALA A 172 -0.18 -14.68 13.38
CA ALA A 172 -0.16 -13.25 13.66
C ALA A 172 1.15 -12.59 13.23
N ARG A 173 2.31 -13.19 13.58
CA ARG A 173 3.63 -12.63 13.27
C ARG A 173 3.95 -12.69 11.77
N TRP A 174 3.58 -13.76 11.08
CA TRP A 174 3.73 -13.85 9.63
C TRP A 174 2.87 -12.82 8.91
N LEU A 175 1.59 -12.67 9.28
CA LEU A 175 0.69 -11.67 8.69
C LEU A 175 1.23 -10.25 8.92
N ASN A 176 1.72 -9.97 10.12
CA ASN A 176 2.32 -8.68 10.44
C ASN A 176 3.52 -8.39 9.52
N LEU A 177 4.48 -9.32 9.43
CA LEU A 177 5.71 -9.10 8.69
C LEU A 177 5.49 -9.12 7.17
N ALA A 178 4.60 -9.97 6.65
CA ALA A 178 4.24 -10.00 5.24
C ALA A 178 3.57 -8.69 4.80
N GLY A 179 2.60 -8.20 5.58
CA GLY A 179 1.95 -6.91 5.32
C GLY A 179 2.92 -5.74 5.45
N PHE A 180 3.79 -5.76 6.46
CA PHE A 180 4.85 -4.77 6.63
C PHE A 180 5.77 -4.76 5.40
N SER A 181 6.24 -5.92 4.97
CA SER A 181 7.19 -6.10 3.87
C SER A 181 6.63 -5.71 2.51
N LEU A 182 5.30 -5.68 2.35
CA LEU A 182 4.64 -5.39 1.08
C LEU A 182 4.00 -3.98 1.00
N ARG A 183 4.00 -3.20 2.09
CA ARG A 183 3.40 -1.85 2.10
C ARG A 183 4.06 -0.91 1.06
N PRO A 184 3.31 0.04 0.44
CA PRO A 184 1.85 0.21 0.48
C PRO A 184 1.06 -0.74 -0.46
N GLY A 185 1.70 -1.78 -1.00
CA GLY A 185 1.16 -2.67 -2.02
C GLY A 185 1.52 -2.27 -3.45
N TYR A 186 2.29 -1.21 -3.63
CA TYR A 186 2.75 -0.68 -4.92
C TYR A 186 4.04 0.15 -4.73
N GLY A 187 4.64 0.58 -5.83
CA GLY A 187 5.81 1.48 -5.84
C GLY A 187 7.11 0.82 -6.27
N LEU A 188 7.18 -0.52 -6.28
CA LEU A 188 8.27 -1.28 -6.90
C LEU A 188 7.75 -2.21 -7.99
N ALA A 189 8.63 -2.62 -8.90
CA ALA A 189 8.27 -3.58 -9.94
C ALA A 189 7.80 -4.92 -9.35
N ALA A 190 6.79 -5.49 -10.00
CA ALA A 190 6.10 -6.73 -9.62
C ALA A 190 5.32 -6.66 -8.29
N ASP A 191 5.10 -5.48 -7.70
CA ASP A 191 4.28 -5.36 -6.50
C ASP A 191 2.81 -5.78 -6.73
N ASP A 192 2.28 -5.52 -7.92
CA ASP A 192 0.97 -6.03 -8.37
C ASP A 192 0.90 -7.56 -8.30
N TRP A 193 1.95 -8.24 -8.77
CA TRP A 193 2.08 -9.68 -8.65
C TRP A 193 2.21 -10.13 -7.19
N ARG A 194 3.04 -9.47 -6.37
CA ARG A 194 3.21 -9.81 -4.94
C ARG A 194 1.91 -9.67 -4.15
N VAL A 195 1.14 -8.62 -4.42
CA VAL A 195 -0.17 -8.40 -3.80
C VAL A 195 -1.15 -9.49 -4.23
N SER A 196 -1.20 -9.81 -5.53
CA SER A 196 -2.03 -10.88 -6.07
C SER A 196 -1.69 -12.24 -5.43
N GLU A 197 -0.41 -12.55 -5.29
CA GLU A 197 0.07 -13.80 -4.72
C GLU A 197 -0.22 -13.90 -3.21
N THR A 198 -0.01 -12.79 -2.47
CA THR A 198 -0.41 -12.69 -1.05
C THR A 198 -1.90 -12.96 -0.89
N ARG A 199 -2.72 -12.40 -1.79
CA ARG A 199 -4.17 -12.65 -1.80
C ARG A 199 -4.53 -14.08 -2.14
N ARG A 200 -3.83 -14.72 -3.07
CA ARG A 200 -4.05 -16.13 -3.42
C ARG A 200 -3.88 -17.02 -2.19
N ILE A 201 -2.82 -16.81 -1.40
CA ILE A 201 -2.51 -17.58 -0.19
C ILE A 201 -3.51 -17.31 0.93
N LEU A 202 -3.87 -16.04 1.12
CA LEU A 202 -4.77 -15.63 2.20
C LEU A 202 -6.26 -15.77 1.83
N LEU A 203 -6.59 -16.27 0.64
CA LEU A 203 -7.96 -16.50 0.22
C LEU A 203 -8.61 -17.55 1.12
N GLY A 204 -9.77 -17.24 1.67
CA GLY A 204 -10.49 -18.12 2.60
C GLY A 204 -10.34 -17.72 4.07
N LYS A 205 -10.61 -18.68 4.96
CA LYS A 205 -10.62 -18.47 6.41
C LYS A 205 -9.19 -18.43 6.96
N PRO A 206 -8.92 -17.64 8.01
CA PRO A 206 -7.63 -17.69 8.71
C PRO A 206 -7.41 -19.09 9.31
N GLY A 207 -6.15 -19.48 9.48
CA GLY A 207 -5.81 -20.76 10.13
C GLY A 207 -6.23 -20.75 11.60
N HIS A 208 -6.03 -19.61 12.26
CA HIS A 208 -6.37 -19.31 13.63
C HIS A 208 -7.30 -18.11 13.70
N SER A 209 -8.48 -18.28 14.29
CA SER A 209 -9.48 -17.19 14.42
C SER A 209 -9.33 -16.39 15.73
N THR A 210 -8.10 -16.26 16.25
CA THR A 210 -7.85 -15.47 17.46
C THR A 210 -7.95 -13.97 17.17
N PRO A 211 -8.30 -13.12 18.14
CA PRO A 211 -8.35 -11.67 17.94
C PRO A 211 -7.04 -11.06 17.42
N ALA A 212 -5.89 -11.61 17.82
CA ALA A 212 -4.58 -11.21 17.31
C ALA A 212 -4.45 -11.49 15.80
N CYS A 213 -4.75 -12.72 15.37
CA CYS A 213 -4.68 -13.10 13.95
C CYS A 213 -5.65 -12.29 13.09
N LEU A 214 -6.89 -12.09 13.57
CA LEU A 214 -7.89 -11.30 12.87
C LEU A 214 -7.46 -9.83 12.73
N SER A 215 -6.89 -9.26 13.79
CA SER A 215 -6.38 -7.88 13.75
C SER A 215 -5.23 -7.75 12.74
N GLU A 216 -4.24 -8.64 12.78
CA GLU A 216 -3.09 -8.61 11.86
C GLU A 216 -3.50 -8.86 10.42
N ARG A 217 -4.55 -9.65 10.18
CA ARG A 217 -5.13 -9.83 8.85
C ARG A 217 -5.70 -8.51 8.31
N TRP A 218 -6.43 -7.75 9.10
CA TRP A 218 -6.96 -6.44 8.69
C TRP A 218 -5.87 -5.39 8.52
N ILE A 219 -4.85 -5.40 9.39
CA ILE A 219 -3.66 -4.55 9.25
C ILE A 219 -2.93 -4.86 7.94
N LEU A 220 -2.70 -6.14 7.62
CA LEU A 220 -2.09 -6.55 6.35
C LEU A 220 -2.88 -6.00 5.18
N TRP A 221 -4.20 -6.21 5.15
CA TRP A 221 -5.03 -5.72 4.04
C TRP A 221 -5.02 -4.19 3.94
N ARG A 222 -5.07 -3.49 5.07
CA ARG A 222 -4.96 -2.03 5.12
C ARG A 222 -3.63 -1.55 4.53
N ARG A 223 -2.52 -2.21 4.88
CA ARG A 223 -1.16 -1.87 4.40
C ARG A 223 -0.98 -2.04 2.90
N ILE A 224 -1.66 -3.01 2.27
CA ILE A 224 -1.41 -3.37 0.86
C ILE A 224 -2.57 -3.03 -0.08
N CYS A 225 -3.67 -2.48 0.43
CA CYS A 225 -4.87 -2.30 -0.37
C CYS A 225 -4.70 -1.38 -1.58
N GLY A 226 -3.72 -0.47 -1.57
CA GLY A 226 -3.41 0.37 -2.72
C GLY A 226 -2.96 -0.40 -3.96
N GLY A 227 -2.43 -1.62 -3.79
CA GLY A 227 -2.10 -2.53 -4.89
C GLY A 227 -3.27 -3.41 -5.36
N LEU A 228 -4.43 -3.35 -4.68
CA LEU A 228 -5.60 -4.16 -5.04
C LEU A 228 -6.47 -3.44 -6.08
N PRO A 229 -6.95 -4.15 -7.12
CA PRO A 229 -7.92 -3.58 -8.05
C PRO A 229 -9.27 -3.33 -7.37
N SER A 230 -10.08 -2.43 -7.95
CA SER A 230 -11.36 -1.96 -7.39
C SER A 230 -12.31 -3.10 -6.99
N GLY A 231 -12.44 -4.14 -7.81
CA GLY A 231 -13.28 -5.31 -7.50
C GLY A 231 -12.83 -6.06 -6.25
N GLN A 232 -11.52 -6.12 -6.00
CA GLN A 232 -10.98 -6.78 -4.81
C GLN A 232 -11.11 -5.91 -3.56
N GLN A 233 -10.92 -4.59 -3.69
CA GLN A 233 -11.21 -3.66 -2.60
C GLN A 233 -12.69 -3.71 -2.18
N ARG A 234 -13.60 -3.78 -3.15
CA ARG A 234 -15.04 -3.94 -2.89
C ARG A 234 -15.34 -5.25 -2.13
N ALA A 235 -14.75 -6.37 -2.56
CA ALA A 235 -14.91 -7.64 -1.86
C ALA A 235 -14.40 -7.60 -0.40
N LEU A 236 -13.31 -6.88 -0.14
CA LEU A 236 -12.84 -6.65 1.24
C LEU A 236 -13.83 -5.81 2.05
N ALA A 237 -14.34 -4.71 1.48
CA ALA A 237 -15.36 -3.89 2.14
C ALA A 237 -16.63 -4.71 2.45
N ASP A 238 -17.14 -5.46 1.48
CA ASP A 238 -18.34 -6.30 1.65
C ASP A 238 -18.18 -7.35 2.76
N SER A 239 -16.94 -7.79 3.02
CA SER A 239 -16.66 -8.73 4.11
C SER A 239 -16.77 -8.14 5.51
N VAL A 240 -16.57 -6.82 5.66
CA VAL A 240 -16.59 -6.13 6.97
C VAL A 240 -17.85 -5.29 7.19
N LEU A 241 -18.45 -4.75 6.12
CA LEU A 241 -19.59 -3.84 6.18
C LEU A 241 -20.80 -4.36 6.97
N PRO A 242 -21.23 -5.63 6.86
CA PRO A 242 -22.35 -6.14 7.65
C PRO A 242 -22.11 -6.04 9.17
N GLN A 243 -20.89 -6.37 9.61
CA GLN A 243 -20.51 -6.30 11.03
C GLN A 243 -20.38 -4.86 11.51
N LEU A 244 -19.81 -3.97 10.68
CA LEU A 244 -19.70 -2.54 11.00
C LEU A 244 -21.08 -1.87 11.09
N ARG A 245 -22.01 -2.22 10.20
CA ARG A 245 -23.40 -1.73 10.22
C ARG A 245 -24.13 -2.14 11.49
N ASP A 246 -24.07 -3.42 11.84
CA ASP A 246 -24.75 -3.87 13.06
C ASP A 246 -24.11 -3.25 14.31
N MET A 247 -22.78 -3.10 14.35
CA MET A 247 -22.08 -2.42 15.44
C MET A 247 -22.49 -0.94 15.58
N ALA A 248 -22.61 -0.22 14.47
CA ALA A 248 -23.06 1.18 14.46
C ALA A 248 -24.53 1.30 14.91
N ALA A 249 -25.38 0.36 14.49
CA ALA A 249 -26.79 0.35 14.86
C ALA A 249 -27.05 -0.10 16.31
N ARG A 250 -26.23 -1.02 16.84
CA ARG A 250 -26.43 -1.68 18.15
C ARG A 250 -25.12 -1.77 18.96
N PRO A 251 -24.59 -0.65 19.48
CA PRO A 251 -23.26 -0.57 20.12
C PRO A 251 -23.04 -1.50 21.33
N GLY A 252 -24.12 -1.94 21.99
CA GLY A 252 -24.08 -2.79 23.19
C GLY A 252 -24.51 -4.25 22.97
N SER A 253 -24.87 -4.65 21.75
CA SER A 253 -25.33 -6.02 21.49
C SER A 253 -24.15 -6.98 21.39
N LYS A 254 -24.06 -7.95 22.30
CA LYS A 254 -23.11 -9.09 22.19
C LYS A 254 -23.47 -10.07 21.06
N ARG A 255 -24.57 -9.85 20.33
CA ARG A 255 -25.38 -10.93 19.75
C ARG A 255 -25.30 -11.11 18.23
N SER A 256 -24.37 -10.48 17.53
CA SER A 256 -24.47 -10.41 16.05
C SER A 256 -23.17 -10.50 15.23
N SER A 257 -21.96 -10.30 15.79
CA SER A 257 -20.78 -10.13 14.92
C SER A 257 -19.55 -10.98 15.24
N GLY A 258 -19.57 -11.80 16.30
CA GLY A 258 -18.39 -12.59 16.71
C GLY A 258 -17.17 -11.76 17.15
N VAL A 259 -17.22 -10.43 17.02
CA VAL A 259 -16.18 -9.47 17.39
C VAL A 259 -16.79 -8.49 18.38
N ARG A 260 -16.17 -8.36 19.56
CA ARG A 260 -16.63 -7.42 20.59
C ARG A 260 -16.52 -5.98 20.06
N ALA A 261 -17.62 -5.23 20.12
CA ALA A 261 -17.62 -3.79 19.85
C ALA A 261 -16.61 -3.09 20.77
N GLY A 262 -15.76 -2.23 20.19
CA GLY A 262 -14.67 -1.58 20.94
C GLY A 262 -13.38 -2.39 21.08
N SER A 263 -13.28 -3.55 20.42
CA SER A 263 -12.02 -4.30 20.35
C SER A 263 -11.03 -3.71 19.34
N HIS A 264 -9.76 -4.03 19.51
CA HIS A 264 -8.72 -3.71 18.53
C HIS A 264 -9.05 -4.23 17.12
N THR A 265 -9.61 -5.45 17.03
CA THR A 265 -10.06 -6.01 15.74
C THR A 265 -11.13 -5.14 15.08
N SER A 266 -12.13 -4.67 15.83
CA SER A 266 -13.14 -3.75 15.27
C SER A 266 -12.56 -2.41 14.85
N ALA A 267 -11.55 -1.89 15.55
CA ALA A 267 -10.83 -0.68 15.12
C ALA A 267 -10.13 -0.88 13.78
N GLU A 268 -9.46 -2.02 13.58
CA GLU A 268 -8.79 -2.32 12.30
C GLU A 268 -9.76 -2.59 11.15
N MET A 269 -10.98 -3.07 11.42
CA MET A 269 -12.02 -3.18 10.38
C MET A 269 -12.46 -1.80 9.87
N TRP A 270 -12.65 -0.83 10.77
CA TRP A 270 -12.94 0.55 10.39
C TRP A 270 -11.78 1.17 9.60
N ARG A 271 -10.54 1.00 10.08
CA ARG A 271 -9.35 1.53 9.38
C ARG A 271 -9.15 0.87 8.02
N LEU A 272 -9.44 -0.42 7.88
CA LEU A 272 -9.45 -1.08 6.57
C LEU A 272 -10.46 -0.38 5.64
N LEU A 273 -11.70 -0.18 6.08
CA LEU A 273 -12.72 0.50 5.26
C LEU A 273 -12.27 1.89 4.78
N GLY A 274 -11.62 2.66 5.65
CA GLY A 274 -11.10 3.99 5.30
C GLY A 274 -9.94 3.96 4.31
N ALA A 275 -9.13 2.90 4.32
CA ALA A 275 -7.97 2.77 3.44
C ALA A 275 -8.35 2.39 1.99
N LEU A 276 -9.56 1.88 1.75
CA LEU A 276 -10.03 1.42 0.44
C LEU A 276 -10.54 2.61 -0.41
N GLU A 277 -9.65 3.25 -1.17
CA GLU A 277 -9.96 4.44 -1.96
C GLU A 277 -10.64 4.16 -3.31
N LEU A 278 -10.65 2.90 -3.77
CA LEU A 278 -11.34 2.49 -5.00
C LEU A 278 -12.79 2.04 -4.76
N LEU A 279 -13.34 2.33 -3.58
CA LEU A 279 -14.75 2.08 -3.29
C LEU A 279 -15.65 3.07 -4.03
N PRO A 280 -16.83 2.62 -4.52
CA PRO A 280 -17.82 3.53 -5.06
C PRO A 280 -18.17 4.64 -4.08
N VAL A 281 -18.40 5.85 -4.61
CA VAL A 281 -18.74 7.05 -3.83
C VAL A 281 -19.89 6.77 -2.85
N GLN A 282 -20.95 6.07 -3.29
CA GLN A 282 -22.10 5.74 -2.45
C GLN A 282 -21.74 4.85 -1.25
N THR A 283 -20.79 3.94 -1.41
CA THR A 283 -20.30 3.11 -0.29
C THR A 283 -19.54 3.96 0.73
N ARG A 284 -18.75 4.93 0.27
CA ARG A 284 -18.03 5.88 1.14
C ARG A 284 -19.00 6.81 1.88
N ILE A 285 -20.04 7.28 1.19
CA ILE A 285 -21.10 8.11 1.79
C ILE A 285 -21.82 7.32 2.90
N ALA A 286 -22.31 6.12 2.60
CA ALA A 286 -22.99 5.28 3.58
C ALA A 286 -22.10 4.94 4.79
N ALA A 287 -20.79 4.83 4.59
CA ALA A 287 -19.84 4.66 5.69
C ALA A 287 -19.72 5.92 6.56
N GLY A 288 -19.64 7.11 5.96
CA GLY A 288 -19.67 8.38 6.69
C GLY A 288 -20.97 8.59 7.49
N GLU A 289 -22.11 8.22 6.92
CA GLU A 289 -23.43 8.27 7.56
C GLU A 289 -23.55 7.33 8.78
N MET A 290 -22.74 6.27 8.86
CA MET A 290 -22.61 5.46 10.08
C MET A 290 -21.67 6.11 11.11
N ILE A 291 -20.59 6.75 10.65
CA ILE A 291 -19.52 7.24 11.51
C ILE A 291 -19.90 8.57 12.19
N VAL A 292 -20.42 9.54 11.43
CA VAL A 292 -20.71 10.89 11.94
C VAL A 292 -21.66 10.86 13.13
N PRO A 293 -22.83 10.19 13.09
CA PRO A 293 -23.72 10.10 14.25
C PRO A 293 -23.08 9.38 15.45
N ALA A 294 -22.21 8.39 15.20
CA ALA A 294 -21.51 7.67 16.26
C ALA A 294 -20.45 8.55 16.97
N LEU A 295 -19.82 9.47 16.25
CA LEU A 295 -18.88 10.44 16.80
C LEU A 295 -19.60 11.51 17.62
N VAL A 296 -20.70 12.08 17.08
CA VAL A 296 -21.50 13.12 17.75
C VAL A 296 -22.15 12.58 19.03
N SER A 297 -22.76 11.39 18.97
CA SER A 297 -23.44 10.79 20.13
C SER A 297 -22.50 10.14 21.15
N GLY A 298 -21.21 9.97 20.83
CA GLY A 298 -20.23 9.29 21.69
C GLY A 298 -20.48 7.79 21.90
N ARG A 299 -21.47 7.17 21.23
CA ARG A 299 -21.89 5.77 21.46
C ARG A 299 -20.80 4.72 21.16
N LEU A 300 -19.79 5.07 20.37
CA LEU A 300 -18.63 4.23 20.05
C LEU A 300 -17.32 4.84 20.54
N ALA A 301 -17.33 5.46 21.73
CA ALA A 301 -16.15 6.13 22.30
C ALA A 301 -14.84 5.30 22.24
N PRO A 302 -14.80 3.98 22.53
CA PRO A 302 -13.56 3.19 22.42
C PRO A 302 -13.00 3.09 20.99
N LEU A 303 -13.83 3.29 19.96
CA LEU A 303 -13.43 3.24 18.55
C LEU A 303 -13.22 4.63 17.96
N ARG A 304 -13.42 5.70 18.73
CA ARG A 304 -13.37 7.09 18.26
C ARG A 304 -12.11 7.40 17.44
N PRO A 305 -10.88 7.02 17.84
CA PRO A 305 -9.69 7.27 17.02
C PRO A 305 -9.72 6.58 15.65
N ALA A 306 -10.25 5.35 15.59
CA ALA A 306 -10.38 4.61 14.33
C ALA A 306 -11.45 5.23 13.45
N LEU A 307 -12.60 5.61 14.02
CA LEU A 307 -13.70 6.27 13.32
C LEU A 307 -13.27 7.62 12.71
N LEU A 308 -12.55 8.45 13.48
CA LEU A 308 -12.04 9.74 12.99
C LEU A 308 -11.05 9.58 11.85
N TRP A 309 -10.08 8.66 12.01
CA TRP A 309 -9.14 8.35 10.94
C TRP A 309 -9.87 7.86 9.69
N THR A 310 -10.82 6.93 9.83
CA THR A 310 -11.61 6.39 8.72
C THR A 310 -12.42 7.48 8.02
N LEU A 311 -13.10 8.35 8.76
CA LEU A 311 -13.88 9.44 8.19
C LEU A 311 -13.00 10.41 7.40
N GLY A 312 -11.85 10.79 7.97
CA GLY A 312 -10.87 11.64 7.28
C GLY A 312 -10.43 11.04 5.94
N ARG A 313 -10.17 9.72 5.90
CA ARG A 313 -9.79 9.02 4.66
C ARG A 313 -10.95 8.89 3.67
N LEU A 314 -12.16 8.61 4.13
CA LEU A 314 -13.35 8.49 3.28
C LEU A 314 -13.75 9.81 2.62
N GLY A 315 -13.60 10.93 3.33
CA GLY A 315 -13.93 12.26 2.81
C GLY A 315 -12.72 13.07 2.36
N ALA A 316 -11.53 12.48 2.26
CA ALA A 316 -10.31 13.19 1.87
C ALA A 316 -10.49 13.91 0.51
N ARG A 317 -10.16 15.20 0.47
CA ARG A 317 -10.23 16.02 -0.75
C ARG A 317 -9.14 15.67 -1.78
N GLN A 318 -8.01 15.19 -1.28
CA GLN A 318 -6.91 14.62 -2.06
C GLN A 318 -6.70 13.16 -1.63
N PRO A 319 -7.18 12.19 -2.43
CA PRO A 319 -6.91 10.77 -2.20
C PRO A 319 -5.39 10.49 -2.22
N SER A 320 -4.96 9.41 -1.56
CA SER A 320 -3.56 9.00 -1.60
C SER A 320 -3.18 8.24 -2.86
N TYR A 321 -4.12 7.48 -3.42
CA TYR A 321 -3.90 6.65 -4.62
C TYR A 321 -5.17 6.45 -5.47
N GLY A 322 -6.35 6.72 -4.90
CA GLY A 322 -7.62 6.64 -5.59
C GLY A 322 -7.80 7.76 -6.62
N PRO A 323 -8.54 7.52 -7.71
CA PRO A 323 -8.78 8.55 -8.71
C PRO A 323 -9.73 9.63 -8.20
N LEU A 324 -9.61 10.84 -8.74
CA LEU A 324 -10.38 12.01 -8.28
C LEU A 324 -11.90 11.86 -8.42
N ASN A 325 -12.37 11.02 -9.35
CA ASN A 325 -13.79 10.73 -9.53
C ASN A 325 -14.40 9.86 -8.40
N MET A 326 -13.57 9.33 -7.50
CA MET A 326 -14.04 8.61 -6.31
C MET A 326 -14.15 9.51 -5.07
N VAL A 327 -13.76 10.79 -5.16
CA VAL A 327 -13.88 11.76 -4.08
C VAL A 327 -15.36 11.98 -3.74
N VAL A 328 -15.68 11.93 -2.45
CA VAL A 328 -17.05 12.19 -1.96
C VAL A 328 -17.44 13.64 -2.28
N PRO A 329 -18.65 13.91 -2.81
CA PRO A 329 -19.11 15.26 -3.11
C PRO A 329 -18.94 16.26 -1.95
N ALA A 330 -18.61 17.50 -2.29
CA ALA A 330 -18.27 18.55 -1.31
C ALA A 330 -19.46 18.93 -0.42
N ASP A 331 -20.69 18.87 -0.92
CA ASP A 331 -21.94 19.10 -0.18
C ASP A 331 -22.14 18.05 0.92
N VAL A 332 -21.91 16.78 0.61
CA VAL A 332 -21.98 15.68 1.59
C VAL A 332 -20.94 15.86 2.68
N VAL A 333 -19.69 16.16 2.32
CA VAL A 333 -18.63 16.41 3.30
C VAL A 333 -18.88 17.66 4.13
N SER A 334 -19.47 18.70 3.54
CA SER A 334 -19.88 19.89 4.28
C SER A 334 -20.94 19.56 5.33
N GLY A 335 -21.89 18.68 5.01
CA GLY A 335 -22.85 18.13 5.98
C GLY A 335 -22.15 17.41 7.14
N TRP A 336 -21.16 16.57 6.87
CA TRP A 336 -20.37 15.91 7.91
C TRP A 336 -19.60 16.90 8.79
N LEU A 337 -18.96 17.90 8.19
CA LEU A 337 -18.22 18.93 8.92
C LEU A 337 -19.13 19.77 9.82
N ASN A 338 -20.36 20.07 9.38
CA ASN A 338 -21.34 20.80 10.19
C ASN A 338 -21.76 20.00 11.43
N GLU A 339 -21.99 18.69 11.29
CA GLU A 339 -22.30 17.82 12.42
C GLU A 339 -21.10 17.68 13.38
N LEU A 340 -19.89 17.58 12.83
CA LEU A 340 -18.66 17.53 13.63
C LEU A 340 -18.37 18.84 14.39
N ALA A 341 -18.94 19.98 13.97
CA ALA A 341 -18.80 21.23 14.72
C ALA A 341 -19.45 21.18 16.12
N ALA A 342 -20.39 20.26 16.35
CA ALA A 342 -20.98 20.02 17.67
C ALA A 342 -20.06 19.19 18.61
N VAL A 343 -18.93 18.70 18.10
CA VAL A 343 -18.03 17.80 18.81
C VAL A 343 -16.86 18.59 19.38
N ASP A 344 -16.82 18.74 20.70
CA ASP A 344 -15.67 19.31 21.41
C ASP A 344 -14.56 18.24 21.52
N ASP A 345 -13.55 18.32 20.65
CA ASP A 345 -12.43 17.38 20.61
C ASP A 345 -11.15 18.04 20.07
N SER A 346 -10.14 18.10 20.93
CA SER A 346 -8.81 18.64 20.60
C SER A 346 -7.79 17.55 20.23
N ALA A 347 -8.20 16.28 20.12
CA ALA A 347 -7.28 15.21 19.78
C ALA A 347 -6.66 15.42 18.39
N SER A 348 -5.36 15.13 18.26
CA SER A 348 -4.62 15.25 16.98
C SER A 348 -5.31 14.52 15.81
N VAL A 349 -5.89 13.33 16.06
CA VAL A 349 -6.62 12.57 15.04
C VAL A 349 -7.92 13.24 14.58
N PHE A 350 -8.57 14.02 15.46
CA PHE A 350 -9.74 14.82 15.10
C PHE A 350 -9.33 15.96 14.16
N GLN A 351 -8.26 16.68 14.53
CA GLN A 351 -7.71 17.76 13.71
C GLN A 351 -7.19 17.26 12.34
N LEU A 352 -6.57 16.07 12.31
CA LEU A 352 -6.18 15.40 11.08
C LEU A 352 -7.39 15.05 10.19
N ALA A 353 -8.50 14.60 10.79
CA ALA A 353 -9.73 14.30 10.05
C ALA A 353 -10.33 15.58 9.46
N LEU A 354 -10.47 16.65 10.25
CA LEU A 354 -10.94 17.95 9.78
C LEU A 354 -10.09 18.47 8.62
N MET A 355 -8.75 18.41 8.76
CA MET A 355 -7.83 18.81 7.70
C MET A 355 -8.05 17.99 6.43
N GLN A 356 -8.12 16.66 6.48
CA GLN A 356 -8.32 15.84 5.28
C GLN A 356 -9.67 16.12 4.58
N LEU A 357 -10.73 16.32 5.36
CA LEU A 357 -12.07 16.63 4.87
C LEU A 357 -12.15 18.01 4.21
N SER A 358 -11.30 18.95 4.63
CA SER A 358 -11.39 20.36 4.24
C SER A 358 -10.16 20.91 3.49
N ARG A 359 -9.11 20.12 3.28
CA ARG A 359 -7.87 20.54 2.58
C ARG A 359 -8.20 21.18 1.25
N ARG A 360 -7.64 22.36 1.01
CA ARG A 360 -7.87 23.11 -0.23
C ARG A 360 -7.09 22.46 -1.37
N THR A 361 -7.77 22.29 -2.51
CA THR A 361 -7.23 21.63 -3.70
C THR A 361 -7.15 22.57 -4.90
N GLY A 362 -7.87 23.69 -4.88
CA GLY A 362 -7.99 24.60 -6.02
C GLY A 362 -9.01 24.14 -7.07
N ASP A 363 -9.69 23.02 -6.83
CA ASP A 363 -10.72 22.47 -7.71
C ASP A 363 -12.11 22.69 -7.11
N ARG A 364 -12.95 23.45 -7.83
CA ARG A 364 -14.31 23.82 -7.40
C ARG A 364 -15.22 22.63 -7.09
N TYR A 365 -14.98 21.47 -7.70
CA TYR A 365 -15.84 20.29 -7.53
C TYR A 365 -15.46 19.45 -6.32
N ARG A 366 -14.21 19.59 -5.85
CA ARG A 366 -13.70 18.86 -4.68
C ARG A 366 -13.71 19.73 -3.43
N ASP A 367 -13.38 21.01 -3.58
CA ASP A 367 -13.28 21.95 -2.47
C ASP A 367 -14.64 22.20 -1.80
N ILE A 368 -14.62 22.21 -0.47
CA ILE A 368 -15.77 22.62 0.33
C ILE A 368 -16.05 24.12 0.15
N PRO A 369 -17.30 24.58 0.33
CA PRO A 369 -17.66 26.00 0.29
C PRO A 369 -16.85 26.84 1.29
N ASP A 370 -16.58 28.09 0.93
CA ASP A 370 -15.79 28.99 1.78
C ASP A 370 -16.43 29.26 3.14
N SER A 371 -17.76 29.28 3.22
CA SER A 371 -18.48 29.40 4.50
C SER A 371 -18.17 28.24 5.45
N THR A 372 -18.20 27.01 4.95
CA THR A 372 -17.81 25.81 5.72
C THR A 372 -16.32 25.84 6.06
N ARG A 373 -15.46 26.26 5.12
CA ARG A 373 -14.00 26.38 5.36
C ARG A 373 -13.67 27.35 6.48
N ILE A 374 -14.33 28.52 6.53
CA ILE A 374 -14.15 29.52 7.58
C ILE A 374 -14.55 28.93 8.94
N ALA A 375 -15.68 28.23 9.01
CA ALA A 375 -16.14 27.58 10.25
C ALA A 375 -15.15 26.52 10.74
N VAL A 376 -14.63 25.67 9.84
CA VAL A 376 -13.62 24.65 10.18
C VAL A 376 -12.32 25.29 10.65
N LEU A 377 -11.82 26.32 9.95
CA LEU A 377 -10.60 27.03 10.35
C LEU A 377 -10.73 27.65 11.73
N LYS A 378 -11.90 28.25 12.05
CA LYS A 378 -12.18 28.79 13.37
C LYS A 378 -12.13 27.69 14.44
N ALA A 379 -12.84 26.58 14.23
CA ALA A 379 -12.83 25.46 15.16
C ALA A 379 -11.41 24.89 15.36
N MET A 380 -10.64 24.72 14.29
CA MET A 380 -9.25 24.26 14.37
C MET A 380 -8.38 25.24 15.18
N GLN A 381 -8.58 26.55 15.04
CA GLN A 381 -7.86 27.56 15.82
C GLN A 381 -8.26 27.52 17.31
N ASP A 382 -9.55 27.45 17.60
CA ASP A 382 -10.08 27.40 18.97
C ASP A 382 -9.54 26.17 19.73
N HIS A 383 -9.33 25.05 19.02
CA HIS A 383 -8.77 23.81 19.57
C HIS A 383 -7.24 23.66 19.38
N HIS A 384 -6.53 24.74 19.04
CA HIS A 384 -5.06 24.77 18.93
C HIS A 384 -4.49 23.71 17.96
N ALA A 385 -5.13 23.53 16.81
CA ALA A 385 -4.66 22.62 15.77
C ALA A 385 -3.24 22.99 15.29
N PRO A 386 -2.46 22.01 14.79
CA PRO A 386 -1.16 22.26 14.20
C PRO A 386 -1.22 23.35 13.11
N ALA A 387 -0.27 24.28 13.14
CA ALA A 387 -0.25 25.42 12.22
C ALA A 387 -0.24 24.99 10.75
N HIS A 388 0.46 23.89 10.43
CA HIS A 388 0.50 23.37 9.07
C HIS A 388 -0.85 22.80 8.61
N PHE A 389 -1.63 22.15 9.48
CA PHE A 389 -3.00 21.73 9.17
C PHE A 389 -3.88 22.92 8.82
N ILE A 390 -3.79 24.01 9.58
CA ILE A 390 -4.53 25.25 9.32
C ILE A 390 -4.12 25.84 7.95
N ALA A 391 -2.82 25.85 7.63
CA ALA A 391 -2.32 26.30 6.33
C ALA A 391 -2.86 25.44 5.17
N LEU A 392 -2.84 24.11 5.30
CA LEU A 392 -3.36 23.18 4.28
C LEU A 392 -4.87 23.36 4.02
N VAL A 393 -5.65 23.67 5.05
CA VAL A 393 -7.09 23.97 4.89
C VAL A 393 -7.32 25.34 4.25
N ARG A 394 -6.46 26.32 4.53
CA ARG A 394 -6.61 27.69 4.02
C ARG A 394 -6.11 27.85 2.58
N GLU A 395 -4.93 27.32 2.30
CA GLU A 395 -4.14 27.62 1.11
C GLU A 395 -3.92 26.37 0.25
N GLY A 396 -4.05 25.18 0.82
CA GLY A 396 -3.66 23.93 0.16
C GLY A 396 -2.18 23.68 0.36
N GLY A 397 -1.56 22.91 -0.54
CA GLY A 397 -0.14 22.54 -0.45
C GLY A 397 0.06 21.05 -0.31
N LEU A 398 1.26 20.61 0.10
CA LEU A 398 1.67 19.21 0.25
C LEU A 398 1.83 18.86 1.74
N LEU A 399 1.54 17.60 2.09
CA LEU A 399 1.81 17.09 3.43
C LEU A 399 3.30 16.86 3.63
N ASP A 400 3.77 17.10 4.85
CA ASP A 400 5.11 16.68 5.26
C ASP A 400 5.20 15.15 5.46
N THR A 401 6.40 14.66 5.81
CA THR A 401 6.62 13.22 5.99
C THR A 401 5.86 12.64 7.19
N GLU A 402 5.77 13.36 8.30
CA GLU A 402 5.07 12.89 9.50
C GLU A 402 3.55 12.82 9.25
N GLU A 403 3.00 13.83 8.59
CA GLU A 403 1.60 13.91 8.21
C GLU A 403 1.21 12.83 7.20
N GLN A 404 2.07 12.55 6.21
CA GLN A 404 1.89 11.41 5.32
C GLN A 404 1.82 10.10 6.11
N ASN A 405 2.72 9.90 7.08
CA ASN A 405 2.72 8.69 7.91
C ASN A 405 1.44 8.56 8.75
N LEU A 406 0.88 9.67 9.23
CA LEU A 406 -0.42 9.68 9.93
C LEU A 406 -1.56 9.25 8.99
N ILE A 407 -1.54 9.68 7.73
CA ILE A 407 -2.56 9.32 6.74
C ILE A 407 -2.47 7.85 6.33
N PHE A 408 -1.28 7.28 6.15
CA PHE A 408 -1.13 5.85 5.86
C PHE A 408 -1.32 4.98 7.11
N GLY A 409 -1.21 5.59 8.30
CA GLY A 409 -1.23 4.92 9.59
C GLY A 409 0.03 4.10 9.88
N GLU A 410 1.06 4.25 9.05
CA GLU A 410 2.41 3.72 9.20
C GLU A 410 3.37 4.43 8.24
N ALA A 411 4.67 4.44 8.55
CA ALA A 411 5.69 5.01 7.69
C ALA A 411 5.89 4.22 6.39
N LEU A 412 5.98 4.95 5.27
CA LEU A 412 6.38 4.38 3.99
C LEU A 412 7.83 3.87 4.05
N PRO A 413 8.17 2.79 3.33
CA PRO A 413 9.54 2.32 3.21
C PRO A 413 10.49 3.40 2.70
N ARG A 414 11.71 3.42 3.22
CA ARG A 414 12.75 4.30 2.68
C ARG A 414 12.94 4.01 1.19
N GLY A 415 13.04 5.07 0.40
CA GLY A 415 13.13 5.02 -1.06
C GLY A 415 11.79 5.11 -1.78
N LEU A 416 10.65 4.94 -1.10
CA LEU A 416 9.33 5.16 -1.68
C LEU A 416 8.80 6.55 -1.29
N ARG A 417 8.32 7.28 -2.30
CA ARG A 417 7.59 8.54 -2.12
C ARG A 417 6.32 8.47 -2.95
N ILE A 418 5.21 8.91 -2.37
CA ILE A 418 3.94 9.04 -3.09
C ILE A 418 3.86 10.48 -3.57
N ARG A 419 3.80 10.66 -4.88
CA ARG A 419 3.59 11.99 -5.45
C ARG A 419 2.13 12.37 -5.20
N GLN A 420 1.92 13.38 -4.36
CA GLN A 420 0.64 14.07 -4.31
C GLN A 420 0.70 15.11 -5.42
N GLU A 421 -0.04 14.90 -6.50
CA GLU A 421 -0.22 15.88 -7.57
C GLU A 421 -1.32 16.89 -7.24
#